data_AF-A0A8J7XU64-F1
#
_entry.id   AF-A0A8J7XU64-F1
#
_cell.length_a   1.000
_cell.length_b   1.000
_cell.length_c   1.000
_cell.angle_alpha   90.00
_cell.angle_beta   90.00
_cell.angle_gamma   90.00
#
_symmetry.space_group_name_H-M   'P 1'
#
loop_
_entity.id
_entity.type
_entity.pdbx_description
1 polymer ?
#
loop_
_entity_poly.entity_id
_entity_poly.type
_entity_poly.pdbx_seq_one_letter_code
_entity_poly.pdbx_strand_id
1 'polypeptide(L)'
;MKEYKNLQEVERCFNDLKNVLKLRPVYHQTDKRTKGHVFVCVLSLLLEKLMEKHTNKTFREIKEKLEPLRVNRIEVYGKEIYKRNSISSGADEVLSALGIEKPPKVLVDI
;
A
#
# COMPACT_ATOMS: atom_id res chain seq x y z
N MET A 1 -23.27 -21.98 5.51
CA MET A 1 -22.30 -21.18 6.31
C MET A 1 -21.13 -20.61 5.51
N LYS A 2 -20.60 -21.32 4.49
CA LYS A 2 -19.52 -20.80 3.62
C LYS A 2 -19.96 -19.59 2.75
N GLU A 3 -21.16 -19.63 2.16
CA GLU A 3 -21.67 -18.51 1.35
C GLU A 3 -21.87 -17.22 2.15
N TYR A 4 -22.36 -17.31 3.40
CA TYR A 4 -22.49 -16.15 4.28
C TYR A 4 -21.13 -15.50 4.61
N LYS A 5 -20.06 -16.30 4.78
CA LYS A 5 -18.71 -15.77 4.98
C LYS A 5 -18.20 -15.03 3.74
N ASN A 6 -18.44 -15.58 2.55
CA ASN A 6 -18.07 -14.94 1.30
C ASN A 6 -18.81 -13.59 1.13
N LEU A 7 -20.09 -13.52 1.48
CA LEU A 7 -20.86 -12.27 1.39
C LEU A 7 -20.30 -11.20 2.34
N GLN A 8 -19.96 -11.56 3.57
CA GLN A 8 -19.34 -10.65 4.53
C GLN A 8 -17.96 -10.14 4.10
N GLU A 9 -17.17 -10.98 3.42
CA GLU A 9 -15.89 -10.56 2.83
C GLU A 9 -16.09 -9.58 1.68
N VAL A 10 -17.07 -9.86 0.81
CA VAL A 10 -17.46 -8.97 -0.30
C VAL A 10 -17.92 -7.61 0.24
N GLU A 11 -18.77 -7.59 1.27
CA GLU A 11 -19.22 -6.35 1.91
C GLU A 11 -18.07 -5.54 2.51
N ARG A 12 -17.11 -6.21 3.17
CA ARG A 12 -15.88 -5.55 3.67
C ARG A 12 -15.07 -4.94 2.53
N CYS A 13 -14.85 -5.68 1.44
CA CYS A 13 -14.14 -5.16 0.27
C CYS A 13 -14.85 -3.93 -0.32
N PHE A 14 -16.18 -3.94 -0.41
CA PHE A 14 -16.95 -2.77 -0.86
C PHE A 14 -16.84 -1.58 0.11
N ASN A 15 -16.78 -1.84 1.41
CA ASN A 15 -16.57 -0.81 2.43
C ASN A 15 -15.17 -0.18 2.33
N ASP A 16 -14.13 -0.99 2.17
CA ASP A 16 -12.75 -0.55 1.98
C ASP A 16 -12.62 0.28 0.70
N LEU A 17 -13.21 -0.20 -0.39
CA LEU A 17 -13.25 0.50 -1.67
C LEU A 17 -13.89 1.90 -1.54
N LYS A 18 -15.00 2.00 -0.81
CA LYS A 18 -15.73 3.27 -0.64
C LYS A 18 -15.06 4.25 0.33
N ASN A 19 -14.45 3.76 1.42
CA ASN A 19 -13.98 4.61 2.53
C ASN A 19 -12.45 4.77 2.58
N VAL A 20 -11.70 3.69 2.33
CA VAL A 20 -10.23 3.70 2.37
C VAL A 20 -9.69 4.17 1.02
N LEU A 21 -10.19 3.56 -0.06
CA LEU A 21 -9.75 3.83 -1.43
C LEU A 21 -10.55 4.96 -2.11
N LYS A 22 -11.48 5.58 -1.38
CA LYS A 22 -12.26 6.76 -1.80
C LYS A 22 -12.94 6.59 -3.17
N LEU A 23 -13.48 5.42 -3.49
CA LEU A 23 -14.23 5.18 -4.74
C LEU A 23 -15.38 6.18 -4.94
N ARG A 24 -15.95 6.72 -3.85
CA ARG A 24 -16.99 7.75 -3.95
C ARG A 24 -16.50 8.90 -4.85
N PRO A 25 -17.33 9.41 -5.79
CA PRO A 25 -16.89 10.40 -6.75
C PRO A 25 -16.30 11.64 -6.07
N VAL A 26 -15.01 11.88 -6.29
CA VAL A 26 -14.29 13.06 -5.80
C VAL A 26 -14.36 14.13 -6.89
N TYR A 27 -15.53 14.75 -7.06
CA TYR A 27 -15.76 15.86 -8.01
C TYR A 27 -15.17 15.65 -9.43
N HIS A 28 -15.05 14.39 -9.89
CA HIS A 28 -14.57 14.09 -11.23
C HIS A 28 -15.64 14.47 -12.25
N GLN A 29 -15.37 15.51 -13.04
CA GLN A 29 -16.34 16.09 -13.97
C GLN A 29 -16.33 15.47 -15.37
N THR A 30 -15.34 14.63 -15.68
CA THR A 30 -15.20 14.01 -17.01
C THR A 30 -15.17 12.49 -16.91
N ASP A 31 -15.78 11.81 -17.87
CA ASP A 31 -15.83 10.35 -17.95
C ASP A 31 -14.46 9.69 -17.86
N LYS A 32 -13.45 10.27 -18.52
CA LYS A 32 -12.08 9.77 -18.49
C LYS A 32 -11.50 9.76 -17.08
N ARG A 33 -11.72 10.83 -16.31
CA ARG A 33 -11.23 10.94 -14.93
C ARG A 33 -11.98 10.00 -14.00
N THR A 34 -13.30 9.86 -14.16
CA THR A 34 -14.10 8.90 -13.38
C THR A 34 -13.65 7.46 -13.63
N LYS A 35 -13.45 7.07 -14.91
CA LYS A 35 -12.95 5.73 -15.26
C LYS A 35 -11.55 5.47 -14.70
N GLY A 36 -10.65 6.45 -14.79
CA GLY A 36 -9.31 6.35 -14.21
C GLY A 36 -9.32 6.18 -12.70
N HIS A 37 -10.15 6.96 -12.00
CA HIS A 37 -10.32 6.85 -10.54
C HIS A 37 -10.81 5.47 -10.12
N VAL A 38 -11.90 4.99 -10.74
CA VAL A 38 -12.44 3.65 -10.46
C VAL A 38 -11.40 2.57 -10.73
N PHE A 39 -10.64 2.67 -11.83
CA PHE A 39 -9.57 1.74 -12.14
C PHE A 39 -8.50 1.69 -11.04
N VAL A 40 -7.99 2.84 -10.60
CA VAL A 40 -6.98 2.92 -9.54
C VAL A 40 -7.55 2.38 -8.22
N CYS A 41 -8.80 2.69 -7.87
CA CYS A 41 -9.44 2.14 -6.67
C CYS A 41 -9.52 0.61 -6.72
N VAL A 42 -9.95 0.03 -7.83
CA VAL A 42 -10.05 -1.43 -7.97
C VAL A 42 -8.67 -2.10 -7.97
N LEU A 43 -7.68 -1.48 -8.62
CA LEU A 43 -6.30 -1.96 -8.62
C LEU A 43 -5.71 -1.95 -7.20
N SER A 44 -5.91 -0.86 -6.45
CA SER A 44 -5.46 -0.78 -5.05
C SER A 44 -6.11 -1.86 -4.19
N LEU A 45 -7.43 -2.10 -4.34
CA LEU A 45 -8.12 -3.16 -3.60
C LEU A 45 -7.54 -4.55 -3.91
N LEU A 46 -7.24 -4.82 -5.19
CA LEU A 46 -6.59 -6.06 -5.60
C LEU A 46 -5.23 -6.23 -4.91
N LEU A 47 -4.41 -5.17 -4.91
CA LEU A 47 -3.10 -5.19 -4.24
C LEU A 47 -3.24 -5.41 -2.73
N GLU A 48 -4.17 -4.72 -2.06
CA GLU A 48 -4.46 -4.93 -0.64
C GLU A 48 -4.78 -6.41 -0.35
N LYS A 49 -5.69 -7.02 -1.12
CA LYS A 49 -6.08 -8.42 -0.92
C LYS A 49 -4.96 -9.41 -1.23
N LEU A 50 -4.12 -9.12 -2.22
CA LEU A 50 -2.92 -9.93 -2.50
C LEU A 50 -1.94 -9.85 -1.33
N MET A 51 -1.68 -8.67 -0.80
CA MET A 51 -0.80 -8.50 0.36
C MET A 51 -1.34 -9.26 1.57
N GLU A 52 -2.63 -9.10 1.88
CA GLU A 52 -3.28 -9.82 3.00
C GLU A 52 -3.16 -11.34 2.84
N LYS A 53 -3.36 -11.86 1.62
CA LYS A 53 -3.25 -13.30 1.31
C LYS A 53 -1.82 -13.82 1.47
N HIS A 54 -0.81 -13.05 1.05
CA HIS A 54 0.59 -13.47 1.11
C HIS A 54 1.18 -13.37 2.52
N THR A 55 0.77 -12.35 3.31
CA THR A 55 1.33 -12.13 4.64
C THR A 55 0.49 -12.72 5.78
N ASN A 56 -0.74 -13.18 5.49
CA ASN A 56 -1.74 -13.62 6.46
C ASN A 56 -1.96 -12.59 7.60
N LYS A 57 -1.94 -11.30 7.24
CA LYS A 57 -2.10 -10.12 8.11
C LYS A 57 -3.10 -9.20 7.44
N THR A 58 -3.81 -8.37 8.20
CA THR A 58 -4.69 -7.35 7.62
C THR A 58 -3.87 -6.25 6.95
N PHE A 59 -4.45 -5.56 5.96
CA PHE A 59 -3.77 -4.46 5.27
C PHE A 59 -3.39 -3.33 6.24
N ARG A 60 -4.18 -3.13 7.29
CA ARG A 60 -3.86 -2.18 8.37
C ARG A 60 -2.55 -2.54 9.07
N GLU A 61 -2.39 -3.79 9.48
CA GLU A 61 -1.15 -4.26 10.13
C GLU A 61 0.05 -4.18 9.19
N ILE A 62 -0.14 -4.53 7.92
CA ILE A 62 0.88 -4.40 6.87
C ILE A 62 1.32 -2.94 6.75
N LYS A 63 0.36 -2.02 6.65
CA LYS A 63 0.62 -0.58 6.56
C LYS A 63 1.35 -0.07 7.79
N GLU A 64 0.87 -0.38 9.00
CA GLU A 64 1.50 0.03 10.26
C GLU A 64 2.94 -0.49 10.38
N LYS A 65 3.22 -1.70 9.87
CA LYS A 65 4.58 -2.27 9.84
C LYS A 65 5.49 -1.59 8.81
N LEU A 66 4.96 -1.13 7.67
CA LEU A 66 5.71 -0.47 6.60
C LEU A 66 5.85 1.05 6.80
N GLU A 67 4.95 1.70 7.52
CA GLU A 67 4.92 3.16 7.74
C GLU A 67 6.19 3.77 8.37
N PRO A 68 6.95 3.06 9.24
CA PRO A 68 8.24 3.52 9.70
C PRO A 68 9.30 3.60 8.60
N LEU A 69 9.17 2.84 7.50
CA LEU A 69 10.16 2.81 6.43
C LEU A 69 10.11 4.13 5.65
N ARG A 70 11.16 4.95 5.79
CA ARG A 70 11.20 6.30 5.23
C ARG A 70 12.55 6.60 4.60
N VAL A 71 12.52 7.47 3.59
CA VAL A 71 13.70 8.04 2.95
C VAL A 71 13.92 9.44 3.53
N ASN A 72 15.12 9.69 4.05
CA ASN A 72 15.54 10.98 4.56
C ASN A 72 16.48 11.64 3.56
N ARG A 73 16.25 12.92 3.28
CA ARG A 73 17.16 13.77 2.51
C ARG A 73 18.21 14.34 3.47
N ILE A 74 19.48 14.11 3.17
CA ILE A 74 20.61 14.58 3.96
C ILE A 74 21.52 15.39 3.03
N GLU A 75 21.91 16.57 3.48
CA GLU A 75 22.92 17.38 2.79
C GLU A 75 24.29 17.11 3.41
N VAL A 76 25.25 16.68 2.60
CA VAL A 76 26.62 16.41 3.04
C VAL A 76 27.58 17.04 2.05
N TYR A 77 28.41 17.99 2.52
CA TYR A 77 29.39 18.71 1.69
C TYR A 77 28.78 19.34 0.41
N GLY A 78 27.58 19.92 0.51
CA GLY A 78 26.88 20.56 -0.61
C GLY A 78 26.29 19.59 -1.65
N LYS A 79 26.26 18.28 -1.35
CA LYS A 79 25.58 17.27 -2.15
C LYS A 79 24.36 16.72 -1.42
N GLU A 80 23.28 16.53 -2.15
CA GLU A 80 22.06 15.93 -1.64
C GLU A 80 22.13 14.40 -1.73
N ILE A 81 21.90 13.73 -0.60
CA ILE A 81 21.90 12.28 -0.52
C ILE A 81 20.55 11.83 0.05
N TYR A 82 19.90 10.90 -0.64
CA TYR A 82 18.68 10.26 -0.17
C TYR A 82 19.04 8.95 0.53
N LYS A 83 18.81 8.87 1.84
CA LYS A 83 19.17 7.71 2.67
C LYS A 83 17.95 7.15 3.35
N ARG A 84 17.74 5.84 3.20
CA ARG A 84 16.72 5.10 3.93
C ARG A 84 17.09 4.93 5.40
N ASN A 85 16.11 4.96 6.30
CA ASN A 85 16.32 4.62 7.72
C ASN A 85 16.61 3.11 7.94
N SER A 86 16.74 2.65 9.19
CA SER A 86 16.80 1.21 9.47
C SER A 86 15.47 0.54 9.13
N ILE A 87 15.50 -0.68 8.57
CA ILE A 87 14.28 -1.48 8.40
C ILE A 87 13.91 -2.00 9.78
N SER A 88 12.67 -1.77 10.22
CA SER A 88 12.15 -2.39 11.43
C SER A 88 11.96 -3.90 11.21
N SER A 89 12.06 -4.73 12.25
CA SER A 89 11.79 -6.17 12.13
C SER A 89 10.42 -6.45 11.50
N GLY A 90 9.41 -5.64 11.85
CA GLY A 90 8.08 -5.74 11.26
C GLY A 90 8.03 -5.45 9.75
N ALA A 91 8.75 -4.43 9.26
CA ALA A 91 8.84 -4.16 7.83
C ALA A 91 9.60 -5.27 7.09
N ASP A 92 10.65 -5.81 7.70
CA ASP A 92 11.46 -6.90 7.14
C ASP A 92 10.65 -8.18 6.92
N GLU A 93 9.84 -8.55 7.93
CA GLU A 93 8.90 -9.67 7.84
C GLU A 93 7.91 -9.50 6.67
N VAL A 94 7.34 -8.30 6.53
CA VAL A 94 6.34 -8.01 5.49
C VAL A 94 6.98 -8.07 4.11
N LEU A 95 8.14 -7.43 3.92
CA LEU A 95 8.87 -7.47 2.64
C LEU A 95 9.25 -8.90 2.25
N SER A 96 9.75 -9.68 3.21
CA SER A 96 10.14 -11.08 2.99
C SER A 96 8.93 -11.95 2.64
N ALA A 97 7.80 -11.78 3.34
CA ALA A 97 6.55 -12.51 3.06
C ALA A 97 5.95 -12.15 1.69
N LEU A 98 6.20 -10.93 1.19
CA LEU A 98 5.81 -10.49 -0.14
C LEU A 98 6.81 -10.89 -1.23
N GLY A 99 7.97 -11.46 -0.88
CA GLY A 99 9.03 -11.80 -1.83
C GLY A 99 9.71 -10.58 -2.46
N ILE A 100 9.69 -9.43 -1.77
CA ILE A 100 10.24 -8.16 -2.25
C ILE A 100 11.65 -7.96 -1.70
N GLU A 101 12.60 -7.63 -2.58
CA GLU A 101 13.96 -7.29 -2.16
C GLU A 101 13.98 -6.01 -1.32
N LYS A 102 14.88 -5.98 -0.34
CA LYS A 102 14.98 -4.86 0.59
C LYS A 102 15.48 -3.62 -0.16
N PRO A 103 14.81 -2.47 -0.04
CA PRO A 103 15.23 -1.26 -0.73
C PRO A 103 16.63 -0.82 -0.29
N PRO A 104 17.47 -0.33 -1.22
CA PRO A 104 18.84 0.05 -0.95
C PRO A 104 18.91 1.13 0.12
N LYS A 105 20.03 1.14 0.87
CA LYS A 105 20.22 2.07 2.01
C LYS A 105 20.48 3.51 1.55
N VAL A 106 21.13 3.66 0.41
CA VAL A 106 21.39 4.93 -0.26
C VAL A 106 20.72 4.86 -1.61
N LEU A 107 19.88 5.84 -1.90
CA LEU A 107 19.25 6.04 -3.19
C LEU A 107 20.12 7.03 -3.92
N VAL A 108 20.91 6.51 -4.87
CA VAL A 108 21.65 7.32 -5.84
C VAL A 108 20.69 7.49 -7.01
N ASP A 109 20.39 8.73 -7.38
CA ASP A 109 19.46 9.12 -8.47
C ASP A 109 17.96 9.10 -8.14
N ILE A 110 17.46 10.20 -7.55
CA ILE A 110 16.04 10.63 -7.62
C ILE A 110 15.99 12.01 -8.27
#